data_AF-A0A5Q0TTA0-F1
#
_entry.id   AF-A0A5Q0TTA0-F1
#
_cell.length_a   1.000
_cell.length_b   1.000
_cell.length_c   1.000
_cell.angle_alpha   90.00
_cell.angle_beta   90.00
_cell.angle_gamma   90.00
#
_symmetry.space_group_name_H-M   'P 1'
#
loop_
_entity.id
_entity.type
_entity.pdbx_description
1 polymer ?
#
loop_
_entity_poly.entity_id
_entity_poly.type
_entity_poly.pdbx_seq_one_letter_code
_entity_poly.pdbx_strand_id
1 'polypeptide(L)'
;MNGRFLLQGNIISLIASIIILYGLILLLENGIYFALSKTFLILMTLVWILAIPSYISYRRSELRKQWILNSFAIPAIIITFIGMILAYMGNFLGIEIIVLGYLFEPIAGISIYLSTLSSSKIYSSLFFWGAIAFTIGLPLYIINLGIVAVIGDLIKMVGILGLINIGRKTYLTKPS
;
A
#
# COMPACT_ATOMS: atom_id res chain seq x y z
N MET A 1 16.69 6.64 12.82
CA MET A 1 15.26 6.32 12.56
C MET A 1 14.38 7.27 13.34
N ASN A 2 13.69 8.14 12.62
CA ASN A 2 12.77 9.10 13.20
C ASN A 2 11.36 8.50 13.31
N GLY A 3 10.99 8.14 14.54
CA GLY A 3 9.74 7.46 14.84
C GLY A 3 8.46 8.26 14.56
N ARG A 4 8.54 9.60 14.58
CA ARG A 4 7.40 10.47 14.26
C ARG A 4 7.01 10.36 12.80
N PHE A 5 8.00 10.39 11.90
CA PHE A 5 7.77 10.20 10.47
C PHE A 5 7.36 8.75 10.15
N LEU A 6 7.92 7.76 10.85
CA LEU A 6 7.45 6.37 10.68
C LEU A 6 5.96 6.23 11.04
N LEU A 7 5.54 6.81 12.17
CA LEU A 7 4.14 6.80 12.60
C LEU A 7 3.24 7.51 11.59
N GLN A 8 3.66 8.67 11.09
CA GLN A 8 2.91 9.42 10.07
C GLN A 8 2.77 8.61 8.77
N GLY A 9 3.85 7.99 8.28
CA GLY A 9 3.80 7.11 7.11
C GLY A 9 2.82 5.93 7.31
N ASN A 10 2.84 5.30 8.48
CA ASN A 10 1.92 4.21 8.81
C ASN A 10 0.45 4.70 8.84
N ILE A 11 0.17 5.88 9.39
CA ILE A 11 -1.19 6.46 9.42
C ILE A 11 -1.70 6.72 8.00
N ILE A 12 -0.88 7.33 7.14
CA ILE A 12 -1.26 7.59 5.74
C ILE A 12 -1.51 6.26 5.02
N SER A 13 -0.65 5.26 5.26
CA SER A 13 -0.79 3.91 4.69
C SER A 13 -2.06 3.20 5.15
N LEU A 14 -2.48 3.40 6.41
CA LEU A 14 -3.75 2.89 6.92
C LEU A 14 -4.94 3.52 6.21
N ILE A 15 -4.94 4.84 6.04
CA ILE A 15 -6.00 5.57 5.32
C ILE A 15 -6.09 5.06 3.88
N ALA A 16 -4.94 4.93 3.19
CA ALA A 16 -4.90 4.37 1.85
C ALA A 16 -5.45 2.94 1.81
N SER A 17 -5.10 2.09 2.77
CA SER A 17 -5.61 0.71 2.84
C SER A 17 -7.13 0.66 3.04
N ILE A 18 -7.73 1.54 3.84
CA ILE A 18 -9.21 1.61 3.96
C ILE A 18 -9.87 1.93 2.61
N ILE A 19 -9.29 2.86 1.85
CA ILE A 19 -9.80 3.24 0.52
C ILE A 19 -9.62 2.08 -0.47
N ILE A 20 -8.47 1.41 -0.43
CA ILE A 20 -8.18 0.21 -1.24
C ILE A 20 -9.19 -0.88 -0.93
N LEU A 21 -9.38 -1.24 0.34
CA LEU A 21 -10.35 -2.25 0.77
C LEU A 21 -11.75 -1.98 0.23
N TYR A 22 -12.22 -0.73 0.34
CA TYR A 22 -13.51 -0.34 -0.21
C TYR A 22 -13.56 -0.53 -1.73
N GLY A 23 -12.52 -0.09 -2.45
CA GLY A 23 -12.40 -0.32 -3.90
C GLY A 23 -12.39 -1.80 -4.27
N LEU A 24 -11.69 -2.65 -3.51
CA LEU A 24 -11.62 -4.09 -3.74
C LEU A 24 -12.98 -4.78 -3.55
N ILE A 25 -13.76 -4.38 -2.54
CA ILE A 25 -15.11 -4.89 -2.30
C ILE A 25 -16.03 -4.51 -3.48
N LEU A 26 -16.01 -3.25 -3.91
CA LEU A 26 -16.78 -2.83 -5.08
C LEU A 26 -16.38 -3.61 -6.34
N LEU A 27 -15.08 -3.88 -6.52
CA LEU A 27 -14.59 -4.66 -7.65
C LEU A 27 -15.05 -6.14 -7.59
N LEU A 28 -15.20 -6.71 -6.38
CA LEU A 28 -15.74 -8.06 -6.22
C LEU A 28 -17.22 -8.13 -6.58
N GLU A 29 -18.00 -7.14 -6.17
CA GLU A 29 -19.45 -7.09 -6.40
C GLU A 29 -19.80 -6.79 -7.86
N ASN A 30 -19.02 -5.91 -8.51
CA ASN A 30 -19.33 -5.39 -9.84
C ASN A 30 -18.48 -6.02 -10.96
N GLY A 31 -17.52 -6.86 -10.62
CA GLY A 31 -16.61 -7.52 -11.57
C GLY A 31 -15.47 -6.63 -12.09
N ILE A 32 -14.53 -7.25 -12.81
CA ILE A 32 -13.25 -6.60 -13.15
C ILE A 32 -13.37 -5.36 -14.05
N TYR A 33 -14.37 -5.30 -14.92
CA TYR A 33 -14.61 -4.14 -15.79
C TYR A 33 -15.02 -2.89 -15.01
N PHE A 34 -15.51 -3.04 -13.76
CA PHE A 34 -15.77 -1.91 -12.87
C PHE A 34 -14.51 -1.10 -12.55
N ALA A 35 -13.30 -1.67 -12.73
CA ALA A 35 -12.05 -0.96 -12.55
C ALA A 35 -11.90 0.28 -13.46
N LEU A 36 -12.60 0.32 -14.60
CA LEU A 36 -12.64 1.48 -15.50
C LEU A 36 -13.77 2.46 -15.17
N SER A 37 -14.60 2.18 -14.16
CA SER A 37 -15.67 3.08 -13.76
C SER A 37 -15.12 4.36 -13.15
N LYS A 38 -15.84 5.47 -13.34
CA LYS A 38 -15.48 6.77 -12.75
C LYS A 38 -15.32 6.68 -11.22
N THR A 39 -16.18 5.92 -10.56
CA THR A 39 -16.13 5.69 -9.11
C THR A 39 -14.81 5.04 -8.70
N PHE A 40 -14.42 3.94 -9.36
CA PHE A 40 -13.18 3.24 -9.04
C PHE A 40 -11.94 4.11 -9.33
N LEU A 41 -11.91 4.80 -10.48
CA LEU A 41 -10.79 5.67 -10.85
C LEU A 41 -10.61 6.85 -9.87
N ILE A 42 -11.70 7.39 -9.31
CA ILE A 42 -11.61 8.40 -8.24
C ILE A 42 -10.95 7.81 -6.99
N LEU A 43 -11.35 6.61 -6.55
CA LEU A 43 -10.73 5.94 -5.41
C LEU A 43 -9.24 5.71 -5.65
N MET A 44 -8.87 5.22 -6.83
CA MET A 44 -7.48 5.01 -7.22
C MET A 44 -6.66 6.30 -7.27
N THR A 45 -7.28 7.41 -7.71
CA THR A 45 -6.64 8.74 -7.68
C THR A 45 -6.33 9.16 -6.25
N LEU A 46 -7.26 8.98 -5.31
CA LEU A 46 -7.03 9.31 -3.91
C LEU A 46 -5.90 8.46 -3.31
N VAL A 47 -5.89 7.16 -3.58
CA VAL A 47 -4.81 6.26 -3.14
C VAL A 47 -3.46 6.68 -3.72
N TRP A 48 -3.43 7.00 -5.01
CA TRP A 48 -2.21 7.46 -5.68
C TRP A 48 -1.68 8.77 -5.09
N ILE A 49 -2.57 9.74 -4.82
CA ILE A 49 -2.21 10.99 -4.14
C ILE A 49 -1.62 10.71 -2.76
N LEU A 50 -2.18 9.77 -1.99
CA LEU A 50 -1.70 9.40 -0.65
C LEU A 50 -0.34 8.67 -0.68
N ALA A 51 0.02 8.01 -1.78
CA ALA A 51 1.31 7.35 -1.93
C ALA A 51 2.48 8.34 -1.83
N ILE A 52 2.31 9.58 -2.31
CA ILE A 52 3.35 10.62 -2.28
C ILE A 52 3.72 11.05 -0.85
N PRO A 53 2.80 11.56 0.00
CA PRO A 53 3.12 11.94 1.37
C PRO A 53 3.51 10.72 2.22
N SER A 54 2.96 9.53 1.94
CA SER A 54 3.39 8.28 2.57
C SER A 54 4.88 8.02 2.30
N TYR A 55 5.30 8.03 1.03
CA TYR A 55 6.69 7.87 0.62
C TYR A 55 7.60 8.91 1.26
N ILE A 56 7.24 10.21 1.22
CA ILE A 56 8.04 11.28 1.82
C ILE A 56 8.22 11.04 3.32
N SER A 57 7.16 10.62 4.01
CA SER A 57 7.21 10.31 5.44
C SER A 57 8.16 9.14 5.73
N TYR A 58 8.04 8.03 5.01
CA TYR A 58 8.95 6.89 5.16
C TYR A 58 10.40 7.22 4.77
N ARG A 59 10.61 8.07 3.77
CA ARG A 59 11.95 8.54 3.41
C ARG A 59 12.58 9.36 4.54
N ARG A 60 11.79 10.21 5.20
CA ARG A 60 12.24 11.04 6.33
C ARG A 60 12.40 10.26 7.64
N SER A 61 11.88 9.04 7.71
CA SER A 61 12.02 8.21 8.92
C SER A 61 13.36 7.50 9.01
N GLU A 62 14.22 7.57 7.98
CA GLU A 62 15.55 6.93 7.93
C GLU A 62 15.47 5.41 8.17
N LEU A 63 14.66 4.74 7.34
CA LEU A 63 14.46 3.29 7.43
C LEU A 63 15.77 2.52 7.20
N ARG A 64 15.85 1.32 7.79
CA ARG A 64 16.85 0.32 7.42
C ARG A 64 16.73 -0.01 5.94
N LYS A 65 17.87 -0.07 5.25
CA LYS A 65 17.95 -0.30 3.79
C LYS A 65 17.05 0.65 2.98
N GLN A 66 16.97 1.92 3.36
CA GLN A 66 16.17 2.94 2.69
C GLN A 66 16.36 3.04 1.17
N TRP A 67 17.52 2.64 0.65
CA TRP A 67 17.74 2.54 -0.79
C TRP A 67 16.67 1.67 -1.49
N ILE A 68 16.18 0.60 -0.85
CA ILE A 68 15.11 -0.25 -1.40
C ILE A 68 13.81 0.57 -1.54
N LEU A 69 13.42 1.32 -0.51
CA LEU A 69 12.26 2.22 -0.59
C LEU A 69 12.42 3.20 -1.76
N ASN A 70 13.57 3.87 -1.85
CA ASN A 70 13.80 4.89 -2.88
C ASN A 70 13.79 4.30 -4.30
N SER A 71 14.36 3.11 -4.48
CA SER A 71 14.45 2.45 -5.79
C SER A 71 13.12 1.87 -6.26
N PHE A 72 12.22 1.46 -5.36
CA PHE A 72 10.98 0.78 -5.74
C PHE A 72 9.72 1.65 -5.58
N ALA A 73 9.67 2.56 -4.61
CA ALA A 73 8.49 3.41 -4.41
C ALA A 73 8.31 4.44 -5.54
N ILE A 74 9.41 5.04 -6.03
CA ILE A 74 9.33 6.03 -7.12
C ILE A 74 8.81 5.38 -8.42
N PRO A 75 9.38 4.25 -8.90
CA PRO A 75 8.82 3.54 -10.04
C PRO A 75 7.37 3.12 -9.83
N ALA A 76 6.98 2.63 -8.64
CA ALA A 76 5.59 2.28 -8.35
C ALA A 76 4.65 3.47 -8.61
N ILE A 77 4.98 4.66 -8.09
CA ILE A 77 4.18 5.88 -8.25
C ILE A 77 4.10 6.31 -9.72
N ILE A 78 5.21 6.24 -10.46
CA ILE A 78 5.26 6.64 -11.88
C ILE A 78 4.47 5.65 -12.75
N ILE A 79 4.67 4.34 -12.57
CA ILE A 79 4.00 3.29 -13.34
C ILE A 79 2.49 3.36 -13.09
N THR A 80 2.07 3.45 -11.83
CA THR A 80 0.64 3.60 -11.50
C THR A 80 0.05 4.89 -12.07
N PHE A 81 0.79 6.00 -12.10
CA PHE A 81 0.33 7.23 -12.75
C PHE A 81 0.09 7.06 -14.26
N ILE A 82 1.00 6.39 -14.96
CA ILE A 82 0.85 6.08 -16.39
C ILE A 82 -0.37 5.18 -16.62
N GLY A 83 -0.53 4.15 -15.80
CA GLY A 83 -1.69 3.26 -15.88
C GLY A 83 -3.01 3.99 -15.61
N MET A 84 -3.01 4.93 -14.66
CA MET A 84 -4.15 5.80 -14.38
C MET A 84 -4.56 6.65 -15.58
N ILE A 85 -3.60 7.28 -16.28
CA ILE A 85 -3.88 8.06 -17.50
C ILE A 85 -4.59 7.18 -18.54
N LEU A 86 -4.06 5.98 -18.80
CA LEU A 86 -4.64 5.05 -19.76
C LEU A 86 -6.03 4.55 -19.33
N ALA A 87 -6.21 4.28 -18.03
CA ALA A 87 -7.49 3.85 -17.48
C ALA A 87 -8.56 4.96 -17.60
N TYR A 88 -8.20 6.22 -17.39
CA TYR A 88 -9.08 7.38 -17.63
C TYR A 88 -9.46 7.56 -19.11
N MET A 89 -8.65 7.05 -20.03
CA MET A 89 -8.99 6.96 -21.46
C MET A 89 -9.89 5.75 -21.78
N GLY A 90 -10.30 4.97 -20.78
CA GLY A 90 -11.10 3.75 -20.95
C GLY A 90 -10.31 2.53 -21.40
N ASN A 91 -8.97 2.59 -21.40
CA ASN A 91 -8.14 1.47 -21.83
C ASN A 91 -7.84 0.52 -20.66
N PHE A 92 -8.26 -0.74 -20.78
CA PHE A 92 -8.03 -1.76 -19.76
C PHE A 92 -6.55 -2.06 -19.52
N LEU A 93 -5.67 -1.84 -20.51
CA LEU A 93 -4.21 -1.88 -20.34
C LEU A 93 -3.74 -0.95 -19.20
N GLY A 94 -4.47 0.15 -18.95
CA GLY A 94 -4.20 1.04 -17.82
C GLY A 94 -4.34 0.33 -16.47
N ILE A 95 -5.33 -0.55 -16.32
CA ILE A 95 -5.53 -1.36 -15.11
C ILE A 95 -4.40 -2.38 -14.95
N GLU A 96 -3.98 -3.03 -16.02
CA GLU A 96 -2.84 -3.96 -16.01
C GLU A 96 -1.56 -3.26 -15.58
N ILE A 97 -1.29 -2.07 -16.12
CA ILE A 97 -0.14 -1.24 -15.74
C ILE A 97 -0.21 -0.79 -14.28
N ILE A 98 -1.40 -0.44 -13.77
CA ILE A 98 -1.59 -0.15 -12.35
C ILE A 98 -1.18 -1.36 -11.50
N VAL A 99 -1.67 -2.57 -11.82
CA VAL A 99 -1.32 -3.80 -11.11
C VAL A 99 0.18 -4.07 -11.16
N LEU A 100 0.83 -3.84 -12.31
CA LEU A 100 2.30 -3.93 -12.42
C LEU A 100 3.00 -2.96 -11.47
N GLY A 101 2.49 -1.73 -11.33
CA GLY A 101 3.01 -0.77 -10.36
C GLY A 101 2.89 -1.25 -8.91
N TYR A 102 1.78 -1.91 -8.56
CA TYR A 102 1.56 -2.51 -7.24
C TYR A 102 2.54 -3.65 -6.90
N LEU A 103 3.16 -4.31 -7.90
CA LEU A 103 4.21 -5.32 -7.65
C LEU A 103 5.44 -4.74 -6.95
N PHE A 104 5.70 -3.44 -7.12
CA PHE A 104 6.82 -2.75 -6.49
C PHE A 104 6.54 -2.38 -5.03
N GLU A 105 5.27 -2.29 -4.61
CA GLU A 105 4.88 -1.90 -3.25
C GLU A 105 5.43 -2.84 -2.16
N PRO A 106 5.26 -4.17 -2.22
CA PRO A 106 5.82 -5.07 -1.19
C PRO A 106 7.35 -5.00 -1.17
N ILE A 107 8.01 -4.78 -2.31
CA ILE A 107 9.47 -4.63 -2.36
C ILE A 107 9.90 -3.36 -1.63
N ALA A 108 9.25 -2.22 -1.90
CA ALA A 108 9.46 -0.99 -1.14
C ALA A 108 9.20 -1.19 0.37
N GLY A 109 8.17 -1.98 0.69
CA GLY A 109 7.77 -2.39 2.03
C GLY A 109 8.83 -3.18 2.81
N ILE A 110 9.83 -3.79 2.16
CA ILE A 110 10.94 -4.48 2.84
C ILE A 110 11.68 -3.53 3.80
N SER A 111 11.87 -2.26 3.41
CA SER A 111 12.55 -1.28 4.27
C SER A 111 11.76 -1.03 5.56
N ILE A 112 10.43 -0.95 5.45
CA ILE A 112 9.52 -0.75 6.58
C ILE A 112 9.52 -2.00 7.46
N TYR A 113 9.40 -3.19 6.86
CA TYR A 113 9.45 -4.47 7.56
C TYR A 113 10.72 -4.62 8.39
N LEU A 114 11.90 -4.44 7.78
CA LEU A 114 13.19 -4.57 8.46
C LEU A 114 13.37 -3.54 9.60
N SER A 115 12.82 -2.34 9.42
CA SER A 115 12.89 -1.27 10.42
C SER A 115 11.97 -1.50 11.61
N THR A 116 10.82 -2.12 11.38
CA THR A 116 9.80 -2.36 12.40
C THR A 116 9.94 -3.73 13.09
N LEU A 117 10.72 -4.65 12.53
CA LEU A 117 10.95 -6.00 13.06
C LEU A 117 11.44 -5.99 14.52
N SER A 118 12.27 -5.00 14.89
CA SER A 118 12.76 -4.81 16.25
C SER A 118 11.70 -4.31 17.23
N SER A 119 10.63 -3.68 16.73
CA SER A 119 9.51 -3.20 17.53
C SER A 119 8.45 -4.29 17.74
N SER A 120 8.07 -5.02 16.69
CA SER A 120 7.17 -6.19 16.79
C SER A 120 7.28 -7.09 15.57
N LYS A 121 7.80 -8.30 15.78
CA LYS A 121 7.86 -9.32 14.72
C LYS A 121 6.48 -9.64 14.15
N ILE A 122 5.48 -9.81 15.01
CA ILE A 122 4.12 -10.20 14.62
C ILE A 122 3.51 -9.14 13.69
N TYR A 123 3.46 -7.88 14.12
CA TYR A 123 2.80 -6.84 13.33
C TYR A 123 3.59 -6.46 12.08
N SER A 124 4.92 -6.49 12.13
CA SER A 124 5.75 -6.35 10.93
C SER A 124 5.49 -7.46 9.92
N SER A 125 5.38 -8.72 10.37
CA SER A 125 5.08 -9.85 9.49
C SER A 125 3.67 -9.78 8.91
N LEU A 126 2.66 -9.43 9.71
CA LEU A 126 1.28 -9.23 9.21
C LEU A 126 1.22 -8.13 8.16
N PHE A 127 1.88 -6.99 8.41
CA PHE A 127 2.00 -5.91 7.43
C PHE A 127 2.61 -6.39 6.12
N PHE A 128 3.78 -7.05 6.19
CA PHE A 128 4.55 -7.42 5.01
C PHE A 128 3.89 -8.55 4.21
N TRP A 129 3.50 -9.65 4.86
CA TRP A 129 2.87 -10.78 4.19
C TRP A 129 1.44 -10.47 3.74
N GLY A 130 0.72 -9.62 4.48
CA GLY A 130 -0.56 -9.08 4.04
C GLY A 130 -0.40 -8.28 2.74
N ALA A 131 0.62 -7.41 2.65
CA ALA A 131 0.92 -6.68 1.42
C ALA A 131 1.26 -7.61 0.25
N ILE A 132 2.05 -8.66 0.47
CA ILE A 132 2.35 -9.67 -0.57
C ILE A 132 1.07 -10.37 -1.03
N ALA A 133 0.24 -10.85 -0.10
CA ALA A 133 -1.02 -11.52 -0.41
C ALA A 133 -1.99 -10.61 -1.17
N PHE A 134 -2.08 -9.33 -0.76
CA PHE A 134 -2.85 -8.31 -1.47
C PHE A 134 -2.40 -8.19 -2.92
N THR A 135 -1.09 -7.95 -3.13
CA THR A 135 -0.50 -7.72 -4.45
C THR A 135 -0.66 -8.94 -5.37
N ILE A 136 -0.42 -10.16 -4.87
CA ILE A 136 -0.61 -11.40 -5.65
C ILE A 136 -2.10 -11.66 -5.90
N GLY A 137 -2.98 -11.21 -5.00
CA GLY A 137 -4.43 -11.34 -5.15
C GLY A 137 -5.02 -10.45 -6.25
N LEU A 138 -4.37 -9.33 -6.61
CA LEU A 138 -4.90 -8.39 -7.61
C LEU A 138 -5.14 -9.04 -8.98
N PRO A 139 -4.18 -9.77 -9.60
CA PRO A 139 -4.43 -10.52 -10.84
C PRO A 139 -5.54 -11.58 -10.72
N LEU A 140 -5.81 -12.10 -9.52
CA LEU A 140 -6.76 -13.19 -9.33
C LEU A 140 -8.22 -12.78 -9.53
N TYR A 141 -8.51 -11.48 -9.65
CA TYR A 141 -9.82 -11.00 -10.10
C TYR A 141 -10.22 -11.52 -11.48
N ILE A 142 -9.25 -11.86 -12.35
CA ILE A 142 -9.50 -12.41 -13.69
C ILE A 142 -10.18 -13.80 -13.61
N ILE A 143 -9.89 -14.55 -12.54
CA ILE A 143 -10.40 -15.91 -12.32
C ILE A 143 -11.37 -15.99 -11.13
N ASN A 144 -12.02 -14.88 -10.78
CA ASN A 144 -12.99 -14.77 -9.67
C ASN A 144 -12.43 -15.14 -8.28
N LEU A 145 -11.12 -15.01 -8.07
CA LEU A 145 -10.45 -15.22 -6.79
C LEU A 145 -9.94 -13.91 -6.17
N GLY A 146 -10.56 -12.78 -6.52
CA GLY A 146 -10.22 -11.45 -6.00
C GLY A 146 -10.35 -11.31 -4.47
N ILE A 147 -11.06 -12.22 -3.81
CA ILE A 147 -11.18 -12.28 -2.35
C ILE A 147 -9.81 -12.41 -1.65
N VAL A 148 -8.81 -12.98 -2.33
CA VAL A 148 -7.44 -13.07 -1.84
C VAL A 148 -6.84 -11.68 -1.64
N ALA A 149 -7.10 -10.74 -2.55
CA ALA A 149 -6.62 -9.36 -2.42
C ALA A 149 -7.23 -8.67 -1.20
N VAL A 150 -8.54 -8.86 -0.99
CA VAL A 150 -9.28 -8.32 0.15
C VAL A 150 -8.73 -8.85 1.48
N ILE A 151 -8.55 -10.16 1.60
CA ILE A 151 -8.00 -10.78 2.81
C ILE A 151 -6.56 -10.28 3.05
N GLY A 152 -5.74 -10.20 2.00
CA GLY A 152 -4.40 -9.64 2.09
C GLY A 152 -4.38 -8.22 2.63
N ASP A 153 -5.26 -7.35 2.13
CA ASP A 153 -5.35 -5.96 2.58
C ASP A 153 -5.83 -5.85 4.04
N LEU A 154 -6.80 -6.68 4.46
CA LEU A 154 -7.23 -6.78 5.85
C LEU A 154 -6.09 -7.20 6.79
N ILE A 155 -5.34 -8.23 6.42
CA ILE A 155 -4.17 -8.69 7.21
C ILE A 155 -3.12 -7.58 7.30
N LYS A 156 -2.85 -6.90 6.18
CA LYS A 156 -1.94 -5.75 6.11
C LYS A 156 -2.39 -4.65 7.07
N MET A 157 -3.69 -4.30 7.05
CA MET A 157 -4.27 -3.29 7.93
C MET A 157 -4.11 -3.63 9.42
N VAL A 158 -4.33 -4.89 9.82
CA VAL A 158 -4.10 -5.34 11.20
C VAL A 158 -2.63 -5.14 11.59
N GLY A 159 -1.70 -5.45 10.68
CA GLY A 159 -0.27 -5.17 10.85
C GLY A 159 0.01 -3.68 11.08
N ILE A 160 -0.53 -2.81 10.21
CA ILE A 160 -0.35 -1.35 10.31
C ILE A 160 -0.91 -0.81 11.62
N LEU A 161 -2.12 -1.22 12.02
CA LEU A 161 -2.76 -0.81 13.28
C LEU A 161 -1.91 -1.16 14.50
N GLY A 162 -1.37 -2.37 14.54
CA GLY A 162 -0.46 -2.80 15.61
C GLY A 162 0.83 -1.96 15.65
N LEU A 163 1.43 -1.70 14.49
CA LEU A 163 2.62 -0.86 14.38
C LEU A 163 2.38 0.60 14.79
N ILE A 164 1.19 1.16 14.47
CA ILE A 164 0.78 2.50 14.92
C ILE A 164 0.64 2.54 16.44
N ASN A 165 -0.03 1.55 17.03
CA ASN A 165 -0.26 1.51 18.48
C ASN A 165 1.07 1.41 19.25
N ILE A 166 1.97 0.54 18.80
CA ILE A 166 3.34 0.46 19.35
C ILE A 166 4.05 1.80 19.12
N GLY A 167 4.04 2.32 17.90
CA GLY A 167 4.75 3.55 17.57
C GLY A 167 4.31 4.76 18.40
N ARG A 168 3.01 4.88 18.72
CA ARG A 168 2.51 5.92 19.64
C ARG A 168 3.11 5.78 21.05
N LYS A 169 3.26 4.55 21.56
CA LYS A 169 3.83 4.30 22.89
C LYS A 169 5.34 4.52 22.95
N THR A 170 6.06 4.23 21.86
CA THR A 170 7.54 4.19 21.87
C THR A 170 8.20 5.42 21.27
N TYR A 171 7.59 6.06 20.26
CA TYR A 171 8.22 7.16 19.51
C TYR A 171 7.82 8.55 19.98
N LEU A 172 6.71 8.68 20.72
CA LEU A 172 6.27 9.95 21.31
C LEU A 172 6.78 10.14 22.75
N THR A 173 7.40 9.13 23.34
CA THR A 173 7.83 9.11 24.75
C THR A 173 9.32 9.33 24.96
N LYS A 174 10.13 9.37 23.90
CA LYS A 174 11.55 9.72 23.99
C LYS A 174 11.77 11.12 23.40
N PRO A 175 12.26 12.11 24.18
CA PRO A 175 12.69 13.38 23.61
C PRO A 175 13.89 13.09 22.69
N SER A 176 13.83 13.62 21.47
CA SER A 176 14.93 13.65 20.50
C SER A 176 16.02 14.59 20.94
#